data_AF-A0AA88KF44-F1
#
_entry.id   AF-A0AA88KF44-F1
#
_cell.length_a   1.000
_cell.length_b   1.000
_cell.length_c   1.000
_cell.angle_alpha   90.00
_cell.angle_beta   90.00
_cell.angle_gamma   90.00
#
_symmetry.space_group_name_H-M   'P 1'
#
loop_
_entity.id
_entity.type
_entity.pdbx_description
1 polymer ?
#
loop_
_entity_poly.entity_id
_entity_poly.type
_entity_poly.pdbx_seq_one_letter_code
_entity_poly.pdbx_strand_id
1 'polypeptide(L)'
;MTKFSSLKNAIPRKTKKERSQPKWRREMGYGTLEKHKDYKVRSRKAHQIEEQRKLLNEQIKNKNNEEYYIDMAHSHKTDTGTTIVEKIPTLKKKKEALNNLKKTKREQRIHVQQNAEKNLNLLKMKLQIINNNITKLRKSLGFLELASKTDKKVKHKIFVKSEEELEQFDPVEHFDTDPLLITQTHNRIKRKTLAEMPIQSYAPNSGADAYSTSTTDNATLEAYRKLEKLLSKKETIENTINDVEVALQLTVSKDQIDTIERDKESTRKNLKGDYSDVKTIKFKKERKR
;
A
#
# COMPACT_ATOMS: atom_id res chain seq x y z
N MET A 1 -39.73 -64.24 9.82
CA MET A 1 -39.80 -62.86 9.29
C MET A 1 -41.27 -62.42 9.25
N THR A 2 -41.71 -61.64 10.24
CA THR A 2 -43.09 -61.15 10.34
C THR A 2 -43.39 -60.09 9.28
N LYS A 3 -44.29 -60.40 8.34
CA LYS A 3 -44.80 -59.54 7.25
C LYS A 3 -45.74 -58.43 7.76
N PHE A 4 -45.22 -57.51 8.58
CA PHE A 4 -45.96 -56.32 9.05
C PHE A 4 -45.23 -55.01 8.73
N SER A 5 -44.42 -54.97 7.66
CA SER A 5 -43.78 -53.74 7.20
C SER A 5 -44.69 -52.87 6.33
N SER A 6 -45.69 -53.44 5.65
CA SER A 6 -46.58 -52.72 4.72
C SER A 6 -47.54 -51.76 5.41
N LEU A 7 -48.10 -52.12 6.56
CA LEU A 7 -48.98 -51.24 7.37
C LEU A 7 -48.22 -50.12 8.09
N LYS A 8 -46.89 -50.20 8.19
CA LYS A 8 -46.05 -49.18 8.86
C LYS A 8 -45.88 -47.90 8.03
N ASN A 9 -46.10 -47.98 6.72
CA ASN A 9 -46.02 -46.84 5.80
C ASN A 9 -47.39 -46.16 5.59
N ALA A 10 -48.50 -46.84 5.93
CA ALA A 10 -49.86 -46.31 5.79
C ALA A 10 -50.21 -45.26 6.88
N ILE A 11 -49.54 -45.31 8.03
CA ILE A 11 -49.68 -44.31 9.10
C ILE A 11 -48.33 -43.60 9.25
N PRO A 12 -48.23 -42.29 8.94
CA PRO A 12 -46.97 -41.57 9.05
C PRO A 12 -46.52 -41.50 10.51
N ARG A 13 -45.31 -41.99 10.79
CA ARG A 13 -44.71 -41.90 12.12
C ARG A 13 -44.18 -40.49 12.36
N LYS A 14 -44.49 -39.93 13.54
CA LYS A 14 -43.94 -38.64 13.95
C LYS A 14 -42.41 -38.70 14.03
N THR A 15 -41.74 -37.78 13.34
CA THR A 15 -40.30 -37.59 13.46
C THR A 15 -39.97 -37.01 14.83
N LYS A 16 -39.05 -37.67 15.55
CA LYS A 16 -38.55 -37.16 16.83
C LYS A 16 -37.49 -36.11 16.54
N LYS A 17 -37.72 -34.86 16.97
CA LYS A 17 -36.76 -33.76 16.84
C LYS A 17 -35.73 -33.82 17.97
N GLU A 18 -34.48 -33.46 17.66
CA GLU A 18 -33.41 -33.34 18.67
C GLU A 18 -33.54 -32.03 19.44
N ARG A 19 -33.16 -32.02 20.74
CA ARG A 19 -33.16 -30.81 21.58
C ARG A 19 -31.91 -29.97 21.34
N SER A 20 -32.06 -28.64 21.38
CA SER A 20 -30.97 -27.67 21.36
C SER A 20 -30.23 -27.56 22.70
N GLN A 21 -29.10 -26.84 22.71
CA GLN A 21 -28.36 -26.48 23.92
C GLN A 21 -29.18 -25.49 24.78
N PRO A 22 -29.24 -25.63 26.11
CA PRO A 22 -29.84 -24.63 26.99
C PRO A 22 -29.23 -23.25 26.80
N LYS A 23 -30.07 -22.20 26.90
CA LYS A 23 -29.70 -20.81 26.61
C LYS A 23 -28.52 -20.33 27.45
N TRP A 24 -28.56 -20.54 28.77
CA TRP A 24 -27.48 -20.16 29.68
C TRP A 24 -26.13 -20.80 29.33
N ARG A 25 -26.11 -22.09 28.94
CA ARG A 25 -24.87 -22.80 28.57
C ARG A 25 -24.29 -22.31 27.24
N ARG A 26 -25.18 -21.90 26.33
CA ARG A 26 -24.78 -21.28 25.06
C ARG A 26 -24.21 -19.88 25.28
N GLU A 27 -24.80 -19.09 26.20
CA GLU A 27 -24.31 -17.76 26.58
C GLU A 27 -22.95 -17.83 27.29
N MET A 28 -22.70 -18.89 28.07
CA MET A 28 -21.40 -19.20 28.66
C MET A 28 -20.33 -19.65 27.63
N GLY A 29 -20.66 -19.72 26.34
CA GLY A 29 -19.70 -20.01 25.27
C GLY A 29 -19.42 -21.50 24.99
N TYR A 30 -20.08 -22.45 25.65
CA TYR A 30 -19.82 -23.89 25.49
C TYR A 30 -20.32 -24.55 24.19
N GLY A 31 -20.66 -23.76 23.16
CA GLY A 31 -21.07 -24.26 21.84
C GLY A 31 -22.30 -25.18 21.84
N THR A 32 -22.44 -25.95 20.77
CA THR A 32 -23.58 -26.85 20.55
C THR A 32 -23.55 -28.08 21.47
N LEU A 33 -24.73 -28.57 21.88
CA LEU A 33 -24.84 -29.79 22.69
C LEU A 33 -24.59 -31.03 21.83
N GLU A 34 -23.45 -31.69 22.06
CA GLU A 34 -23.09 -32.91 21.35
C GLU A 34 -24.09 -34.04 21.60
N LYS A 35 -24.43 -34.76 20.54
CA LYS A 35 -25.31 -35.94 20.58
C LYS A 35 -24.50 -37.20 20.30
N HIS A 36 -25.17 -38.34 20.43
CA HIS A 36 -24.54 -39.65 20.18
C HIS A 36 -23.90 -39.75 18.78
N LYS A 37 -24.52 -39.14 17.76
CA LYS A 37 -23.95 -39.09 16.40
C LYS A 37 -22.58 -38.36 16.37
N ASP A 38 -22.48 -37.25 17.08
CA ASP A 38 -21.28 -36.41 17.14
C ASP A 38 -20.20 -37.11 17.97
N TYR A 39 -20.59 -37.71 19.11
CA TYR A 39 -19.71 -38.57 19.91
C TYR A 39 -19.12 -39.71 19.08
N LYS A 40 -19.93 -40.38 18.26
CA LYS A 40 -19.47 -41.47 17.41
C LYS A 40 -18.44 -41.01 16.38
N VAL A 41 -18.64 -39.83 15.78
CA VAL A 41 -17.66 -39.22 14.87
C VAL A 41 -16.37 -38.88 15.61
N ARG A 42 -16.47 -38.25 16.79
CA ARG A 42 -15.31 -37.91 17.63
C ARG A 42 -14.52 -39.15 18.06
N SER A 43 -15.20 -40.16 18.60
CA SER A 43 -14.57 -41.40 19.08
C SER A 43 -13.86 -42.14 17.94
N ARG A 44 -14.50 -42.24 16.77
CA ARG A 44 -13.84 -42.82 15.58
C ARG A 44 -12.58 -42.05 15.18
N LYS A 45 -12.64 -40.71 15.15
CA LYS A 45 -11.47 -39.88 14.83
C LYS A 45 -10.37 -40.02 15.89
N ALA A 46 -10.72 -40.10 17.16
CA ALA A 46 -9.77 -40.32 18.25
C ALA A 46 -9.03 -41.66 18.09
N HIS A 47 -9.78 -42.75 17.87
CA HIS A 47 -9.18 -44.06 17.63
C HIS A 47 -8.30 -44.10 16.37
N GLN A 48 -8.71 -43.45 15.28
CA GLN A 48 -7.86 -43.33 14.09
C GLN A 48 -6.52 -42.63 14.39
N ILE A 49 -6.53 -41.57 15.19
CA ILE A 49 -5.31 -40.86 15.59
C ILE A 49 -4.45 -41.75 16.51
N GLU A 50 -5.07 -42.47 17.44
CA GLU A 50 -4.38 -43.42 18.34
C GLU A 50 -3.71 -44.55 17.55
N GLU A 51 -4.43 -45.14 16.58
CA GLU A 51 -3.91 -46.18 15.69
C GLU A 51 -2.73 -45.66 14.84
N GLN A 52 -2.87 -44.47 14.26
CA GLN A 52 -1.78 -43.84 13.49
C GLN A 52 -0.54 -43.57 14.36
N ARG A 53 -0.73 -43.09 15.59
CA ARG A 53 0.37 -42.87 16.54
C ARG A 53 1.05 -44.18 16.92
N LYS A 54 0.26 -45.25 17.13
CA LYS A 54 0.80 -46.58 17.43
C LYS A 54 1.65 -47.09 16.28
N LEU A 55 1.15 -47.00 15.04
CA LEU A 55 1.88 -47.39 13.84
C LEU A 55 3.18 -46.59 13.69
N LEU A 56 3.13 -45.27 13.87
CA LEU A 56 4.33 -44.42 13.80
C LEU A 56 5.36 -44.80 14.88
N ASN A 57 4.91 -45.11 16.10
CA ASN A 57 5.80 -45.57 17.17
C ASN A 57 6.44 -46.92 16.84
N GLU A 58 5.70 -47.84 16.23
CA GLU A 58 6.24 -49.13 15.76
C GLU A 58 7.27 -48.91 14.64
N GLN A 59 7.01 -48.03 13.68
CA GLN A 59 7.97 -47.64 12.64
C GLN A 59 9.24 -47.02 13.23
N ILE A 60 9.11 -46.16 14.24
CA ILE A 60 10.25 -45.55 14.93
C ILE A 60 11.07 -46.62 15.66
N LYS A 61 10.43 -47.57 16.35
CA LYS A 61 11.11 -48.66 17.07
C LYS A 61 11.87 -49.60 16.13
N ASN A 62 11.30 -49.86 14.96
CA ASN A 62 11.87 -50.77 13.97
C ASN A 62 12.82 -50.07 12.99
N LYS A 63 13.16 -48.80 13.22
CA LYS A 63 14.00 -48.02 12.32
C LYS A 63 15.45 -48.51 12.37
N ASN A 64 16.05 -48.72 11.20
CA ASN A 64 17.47 -49.03 11.09
C ASN A 64 18.31 -47.73 11.16
N ASN A 65 19.30 -47.67 12.04
CA ASN A 65 20.19 -46.51 12.19
C ASN A 65 21.14 -46.32 11.01
N GLU A 66 21.38 -47.37 10.22
CA GLU A 66 22.27 -47.36 9.05
C GLU A 66 21.51 -47.17 7.73
N GLU A 67 20.20 -46.89 7.76
CA GLU A 67 19.42 -46.70 6.55
C GLU A 67 19.89 -45.45 5.77
N TYR A 68 20.09 -45.61 4.46
CA TYR A 68 20.44 -44.51 3.56
C TYR A 68 19.47 -44.43 2.38
N TYR A 69 18.84 -43.27 2.21
CA TYR A 69 18.07 -42.92 1.01
C TYR A 69 18.81 -41.81 0.25
N ILE A 70 18.78 -41.85 -1.09
CA ILE A 70 19.43 -40.85 -1.96
C ILE A 70 18.94 -39.43 -1.62
N ASP A 71 17.66 -39.28 -1.29
CA ASP A 71 17.06 -37.99 -0.93
C ASP A 71 17.59 -37.41 0.39
N MET A 72 18.26 -38.22 1.25
CA MET A 72 18.91 -37.72 2.46
C MET A 72 20.03 -36.72 2.13
N ALA A 73 20.67 -36.83 0.97
CA ALA A 73 21.70 -35.88 0.53
C ALA A 73 21.15 -34.48 0.24
N HIS A 74 19.84 -34.36 -0.03
CA HIS A 74 19.16 -33.11 -0.37
C HIS A 74 18.23 -32.60 0.74
N SER A 75 17.97 -33.43 1.75
CA SER A 75 17.11 -33.11 2.88
C SER A 75 17.92 -32.45 3.99
N HIS A 76 17.44 -31.31 4.48
CA HIS A 76 18.06 -30.62 5.60
C HIS A 76 17.22 -30.81 6.86
N LYS A 77 17.88 -31.10 7.98
CA LYS A 77 17.27 -31.13 9.31
C LYS A 77 17.78 -29.94 10.10
N THR A 78 16.94 -29.42 10.96
CA THR A 78 17.32 -28.47 12.01
C THR A 78 18.10 -29.18 13.11
N ASP A 79 18.81 -28.42 13.95
CA ASP A 79 19.53 -28.95 15.12
C ASP A 79 18.60 -29.68 16.10
N THR A 80 17.31 -29.36 16.08
CA THR A 80 16.25 -30.04 16.86
C THR A 80 15.71 -31.31 16.19
N GLY A 81 16.26 -31.70 15.04
CA GLY A 81 15.90 -32.91 14.31
C GLY A 81 14.66 -32.80 13.40
N THR A 82 14.03 -31.62 13.31
CA THR A 82 12.87 -31.40 12.43
C THR A 82 13.33 -31.19 10.99
N THR A 83 12.76 -31.95 10.05
CA THR A 83 13.04 -31.81 8.62
C THR A 83 12.52 -30.48 8.07
N ILE A 84 13.40 -29.72 7.42
CA ILE A 84 13.05 -28.47 6.74
C ILE A 84 12.44 -28.83 5.40
N VAL A 85 11.11 -28.78 5.32
CA VAL A 85 10.41 -28.84 4.03
C VAL A 85 10.43 -27.44 3.43
N GLU A 86 11.25 -27.24 2.39
CA GLU A 86 11.18 -26.02 1.60
C GLU A 86 9.77 -25.92 0.98
N LYS A 87 8.96 -24.96 1.46
CA LYS A 87 7.55 -24.80 1.08
C LYS A 87 7.30 -24.58 -0.42
N ILE A 88 8.33 -24.42 -1.23
CA ILE A 88 8.20 -24.10 -2.66
C ILE A 88 9.13 -24.98 -3.50
N PRO A 89 8.68 -26.20 -3.90
CA PRO A 89 9.42 -27.09 -4.79
C PRO A 89 9.77 -26.43 -6.14
N THR A 90 8.96 -25.47 -6.56
CA THR A 90 9.13 -24.72 -7.81
C THR A 90 10.22 -23.65 -7.72
N LEU A 91 10.62 -23.17 -6.54
CA LEU A 91 11.67 -22.15 -6.40
C LEU A 91 13.07 -22.75 -6.45
N LYS A 92 13.28 -24.00 -6.03
CA LYS A 92 14.54 -24.71 -6.35
C LYS A 92 14.65 -24.90 -7.85
N LYS A 93 13.61 -25.43 -8.51
CA LYS A 93 13.58 -25.51 -9.99
C LYS A 93 13.68 -24.15 -10.67
N LYS A 94 13.15 -23.04 -10.13
CA LYS A 94 13.30 -21.69 -10.71
C LYS A 94 14.66 -21.06 -10.40
N LYS A 95 15.22 -21.21 -9.20
CA LYS A 95 16.54 -20.69 -8.83
C LYS A 95 17.64 -21.50 -9.51
N GLU A 96 17.54 -22.83 -9.51
CA GLU A 96 18.42 -23.71 -10.26
C GLU A 96 18.21 -23.54 -11.76
N ALA A 97 16.98 -23.44 -12.32
CA ALA A 97 16.85 -23.10 -13.74
C ALA A 97 17.36 -21.69 -14.07
N LEU A 98 17.23 -20.70 -13.17
CA LEU A 98 17.78 -19.35 -13.37
C LEU A 98 19.31 -19.33 -13.25
N ASN A 99 19.88 -20.18 -12.39
CA ASN A 99 21.32 -20.35 -12.19
C ASN A 99 21.94 -21.27 -13.27
N ASN A 100 21.19 -22.25 -13.78
CA ASN A 100 21.62 -23.24 -14.77
C ASN A 100 21.40 -22.76 -16.21
N LEU A 101 20.47 -21.82 -16.44
CA LEU A 101 20.32 -21.12 -17.73
C LEU A 101 21.37 -20.01 -17.92
N LYS A 102 22.19 -19.71 -16.90
CA LYS A 102 23.22 -18.66 -16.93
C LYS A 102 24.53 -19.18 -16.38
N LYS A 103 25.29 -19.86 -17.24
CA LYS A 103 26.49 -20.64 -16.91
C LYS A 103 27.64 -19.76 -16.40
N THR A 104 27.61 -18.44 -16.62
CA THR A 104 28.66 -17.53 -16.14
C THR A 104 28.14 -16.44 -15.20
N LYS A 105 28.96 -16.02 -14.21
CA LYS A 105 28.70 -14.86 -13.35
C LYS A 105 28.35 -13.59 -14.17
N ARG A 106 28.86 -13.49 -15.40
CA ARG A 106 28.59 -12.39 -16.34
C ARG A 106 27.14 -12.40 -16.83
N GLU A 107 26.62 -13.54 -17.28
CA GLU A 107 25.22 -13.66 -17.75
C GLU A 107 24.23 -13.35 -16.63
N GLN A 108 24.53 -13.79 -15.41
CA GLN A 108 23.72 -13.47 -14.23
C GLN A 108 23.67 -11.96 -13.97
N ARG A 109 24.83 -11.26 -14.05
CA ARG A 109 24.90 -9.79 -13.93
C ARG A 109 24.08 -9.09 -15.00
N ILE A 110 24.22 -9.50 -16.27
CA ILE A 110 23.48 -8.90 -17.40
C ILE A 110 21.97 -9.02 -17.17
N HIS A 111 21.49 -10.17 -16.72
CA HIS A 111 20.06 -10.35 -16.48
C HIS A 111 19.54 -9.57 -15.28
N VAL A 112 20.32 -9.50 -14.19
CA VAL A 112 19.96 -8.64 -13.04
C VAL A 112 19.87 -7.18 -13.49
N GLN A 113 20.84 -6.73 -14.29
CA GLN A 113 20.86 -5.39 -14.87
C GLN A 113 19.62 -5.16 -15.75
N GLN A 114 19.33 -6.04 -16.70
CA GLN A 114 18.16 -5.92 -17.58
C GLN A 114 16.83 -5.87 -16.79
N ASN A 115 16.70 -6.64 -15.72
CA ASN A 115 15.50 -6.60 -14.88
C ASN A 115 15.42 -5.32 -14.06
N ALA A 116 16.55 -4.84 -13.53
CA ALA A 116 16.62 -3.55 -12.85
C ALA A 116 16.26 -2.39 -13.80
N GLU A 117 16.76 -2.40 -15.03
CA GLU A 117 16.42 -1.43 -16.09
C GLU A 117 14.92 -1.46 -16.41
N LYS A 118 14.31 -2.65 -16.55
CA LYS A 118 12.85 -2.79 -16.75
C LYS A 118 12.06 -2.20 -15.59
N ASN A 119 12.47 -2.48 -14.35
CA ASN A 119 11.80 -1.95 -13.16
C ASN A 119 11.94 -0.43 -13.07
N LEU A 120 13.11 0.10 -13.39
CA LEU A 120 13.39 1.53 -13.43
C LEU A 120 12.52 2.23 -14.49
N ASN A 121 12.37 1.65 -15.69
CA ASN A 121 11.48 2.17 -16.72
C ASN A 121 10.02 2.23 -16.24
N LEU A 122 9.56 1.19 -15.54
CA LEU A 122 8.23 1.17 -14.92
C LEU A 122 8.07 2.29 -13.87
N LEU A 123 9.08 2.52 -13.04
CA LEU A 123 9.06 3.60 -12.04
C LEU A 123 9.05 4.97 -12.70
N LYS A 124 9.87 5.20 -13.74
CA LYS A 124 9.88 6.46 -14.52
C LYS A 124 8.54 6.72 -15.19
N MET A 125 7.92 5.70 -15.78
CA MET A 125 6.57 5.81 -16.35
C MET A 125 5.54 6.19 -15.27
N LYS A 126 5.57 5.53 -14.10
CA LYS A 126 4.68 5.89 -12.98
C LYS A 126 4.90 7.32 -12.48
N LEU A 127 6.15 7.76 -12.43
CA LEU A 127 6.51 9.13 -12.05
C LEU A 127 5.93 10.15 -13.03
N GLN A 128 6.01 9.90 -14.33
CA GLN A 128 5.38 10.75 -15.37
C GLN A 128 3.86 10.83 -15.19
N ILE A 129 3.18 9.70 -14.95
CA ILE A 129 1.74 9.67 -14.69
C ILE A 129 1.38 10.52 -13.46
N ILE A 130 2.15 10.40 -12.37
CA ILE A 130 1.94 11.19 -11.16
C ILE A 130 2.15 12.68 -11.42
N ASN A 131 3.23 13.06 -12.12
CA ASN A 131 3.48 14.45 -12.50
C ASN A 131 2.32 15.02 -13.34
N ASN A 132 1.80 14.25 -14.29
CA ASN A 132 0.64 14.66 -15.10
C ASN A 132 -0.64 14.82 -14.24
N ASN A 133 -0.85 13.95 -13.25
CA ASN A 133 -1.98 14.08 -12.34
C ASN A 133 -1.83 15.30 -11.41
N ILE A 134 -0.62 15.57 -10.92
CA ILE A 134 -0.31 16.76 -10.12
C ILE A 134 -0.55 18.03 -10.94
N THR A 135 -0.09 18.09 -12.20
CA THR A 135 -0.31 19.28 -13.04
C THR A 135 -1.78 19.51 -13.35
N LYS A 136 -2.55 18.44 -13.62
CA LYS A 136 -4.01 18.52 -13.80
C LYS A 136 -4.71 19.02 -12.54
N LEU A 137 -4.39 18.47 -11.38
CA LEU A 137 -4.96 18.90 -10.10
C LEU A 137 -4.58 20.34 -9.77
N ARG A 138 -3.30 20.72 -9.90
CA ARG A 138 -2.87 22.12 -9.70
C ARG A 138 -3.62 23.09 -10.61
N LYS A 139 -3.88 22.71 -11.87
CA LYS A 139 -4.69 23.53 -12.79
C LYS A 139 -6.15 23.66 -12.31
N SER A 140 -6.76 22.59 -11.79
CA SER A 140 -8.14 22.65 -11.29
C SER A 140 -8.28 23.38 -9.95
N LEU A 141 -7.29 23.28 -9.05
CA LEU A 141 -7.26 24.03 -7.78
C LEU A 141 -6.82 25.50 -7.97
N GLY A 142 -6.35 25.85 -9.16
CA GLY A 142 -5.55 27.04 -9.46
C GLY A 142 -6.24 28.42 -9.37
N PHE A 143 -7.41 28.54 -8.72
CA PHE A 143 -7.99 29.86 -8.46
C PHE A 143 -7.45 30.51 -7.16
N LEU A 144 -6.95 29.72 -6.20
CA LEU A 144 -6.46 30.24 -4.92
C LEU A 144 -4.93 30.23 -4.80
N GLU A 145 -4.25 29.38 -5.58
CA GLU A 145 -2.81 29.07 -5.41
C GLU A 145 -1.86 30.04 -6.15
N LEU A 146 -2.35 30.85 -7.11
CA LEU A 146 -1.50 31.81 -7.83
C LEU A 146 -0.92 32.89 -6.90
N ALA A 147 -1.57 33.15 -5.76
CA ALA A 147 -1.09 34.05 -4.72
C ALA A 147 0.01 33.44 -3.81
N SER A 148 0.24 32.13 -3.87
CA SER A 148 1.05 31.39 -2.87
C SER A 148 2.40 30.87 -3.38
N LYS A 149 2.74 31.01 -4.67
CA LYS A 149 4.04 30.55 -5.20
C LYS A 149 5.25 31.30 -4.62
N THR A 150 5.00 32.40 -3.93
CA THR A 150 5.98 33.05 -3.07
C THR A 150 5.39 33.12 -1.67
N ASP A 151 6.11 32.67 -0.64
CA ASP A 151 5.72 32.84 0.78
C ASP A 151 5.52 34.31 1.18
N LYS A 152 5.80 35.24 0.26
CA LYS A 152 5.45 36.65 0.36
C LYS A 152 3.98 36.83 -0.01
N LYS A 153 3.17 37.14 1.00
CA LYS A 153 1.83 37.74 0.81
C LYS A 153 1.93 38.83 -0.25
N VAL A 154 1.16 38.71 -1.33
CA VAL A 154 1.14 39.71 -2.41
C VAL A 154 0.71 41.05 -1.81
N LYS A 155 1.60 42.05 -1.83
CA LYS A 155 1.31 43.40 -1.32
C LYS A 155 0.66 44.22 -2.42
N HIS A 156 -0.61 44.58 -2.25
CA HIS A 156 -1.29 45.56 -3.11
C HIS A 156 -0.95 46.97 -2.62
N LYS A 157 -0.20 47.75 -3.43
CA LYS A 157 0.15 49.14 -3.11
C LYS A 157 -0.80 50.07 -3.83
N ILE A 158 -1.39 51.01 -3.10
CA ILE A 158 -2.32 52.02 -3.62
C ILE A 158 -1.58 53.36 -3.61
N PHE A 159 -1.66 54.10 -4.72
CA PHE A 159 -1.03 55.41 -4.85
C PHE A 159 -2.09 56.49 -4.66
N VAL A 160 -1.79 57.44 -3.79
CA VAL A 160 -2.67 58.54 -3.37
C VAL A 160 -1.98 59.86 -3.73
N LYS A 161 -2.75 60.91 -4.04
CA LYS A 161 -2.20 62.15 -4.63
C LYS A 161 -1.81 63.20 -3.59
N SER A 162 -2.49 63.25 -2.46
CA SER A 162 -2.19 64.15 -1.35
C SER A 162 -1.96 63.40 -0.04
N GLU A 163 -1.29 64.06 0.90
CA GLU A 163 -1.07 63.51 2.24
C GLU A 163 -2.37 63.48 3.06
N GLU A 164 -3.27 64.43 2.83
CA GLU A 164 -4.61 64.46 3.42
C GLU A 164 -5.46 63.24 3.00
N GLU A 165 -5.40 62.86 1.72
CA GLU A 165 -6.08 61.66 1.21
C GLU A 165 -5.47 60.35 1.78
N LEU A 166 -4.20 60.37 2.21
CA LEU A 166 -3.54 59.21 2.82
C LEU A 166 -4.07 58.97 4.24
N GLU A 167 -4.27 60.02 5.03
CA GLU A 167 -4.77 59.93 6.40
C GLU A 167 -6.25 59.48 6.46
N GLN A 168 -7.06 59.85 5.46
CA GLN A 168 -8.50 59.54 5.39
C GLN A 168 -8.80 58.31 4.52
N PHE A 169 -7.78 57.54 4.12
CA PHE A 169 -7.95 56.43 3.19
C PHE A 169 -8.74 55.25 3.79
N ASP A 170 -9.99 55.05 3.34
CA ASP A 170 -10.76 53.83 3.61
C ASP A 170 -10.73 52.86 2.41
N PRO A 171 -10.17 51.64 2.57
CA PRO A 171 -10.19 50.64 1.51
C PRO A 171 -11.61 50.22 1.10
N VAL A 172 -12.59 50.25 2.00
CA VAL A 172 -13.97 49.85 1.70
C VAL A 172 -14.62 50.81 0.69
N GLU A 173 -14.47 52.12 0.93
CA GLU A 173 -14.97 53.16 0.04
C GLU A 173 -14.16 53.24 -1.26
N HIS A 174 -12.83 53.14 -1.19
CA HIS A 174 -11.96 53.17 -2.37
C HIS A 174 -12.30 52.08 -3.39
N PHE A 175 -12.64 50.88 -2.94
CA PHE A 175 -13.03 49.78 -3.83
C PHE A 175 -14.53 49.70 -4.09
N ASP A 176 -15.36 50.51 -3.42
CA ASP A 176 -16.83 50.45 -3.47
C ASP A 176 -17.35 49.02 -3.23
N THR A 177 -16.85 48.36 -2.17
CA THR A 177 -17.13 46.95 -1.85
C THR A 177 -17.77 46.81 -0.46
N ASP A 178 -18.29 45.62 -0.16
CA ASP A 178 -18.72 45.26 1.18
C ASP A 178 -17.50 45.00 2.09
N PRO A 179 -17.49 45.45 3.37
CA PRO A 179 -16.44 45.15 4.34
C PRO A 179 -16.02 43.67 4.39
N LEU A 180 -16.93 42.72 4.18
CA LEU A 180 -16.62 41.28 4.22
C LEU A 180 -15.74 40.82 3.05
N LEU A 181 -15.82 41.50 1.89
CA LEU A 181 -15.07 41.16 0.69
C LEU A 181 -13.67 41.77 0.66
N ILE A 182 -13.35 42.70 1.57
CA ILE A 182 -12.08 43.42 1.56
C ILE A 182 -10.88 42.50 1.83
N THR A 183 -11.10 41.46 2.64
CA THR A 183 -10.09 40.47 3.01
C THR A 183 -9.83 39.46 1.90
N GLN A 184 -10.79 39.27 0.98
CA GLN A 184 -10.63 38.38 -0.17
C GLN A 184 -9.67 38.99 -1.19
N THR A 185 -8.81 38.18 -1.81
CA THR A 185 -7.85 38.67 -2.82
C THR A 185 -8.41 38.69 -4.23
N HIS A 186 -9.47 37.92 -4.48
CA HIS A 186 -10.11 37.78 -5.78
C HIS A 186 -11.61 38.05 -5.64
N ASN A 187 -12.27 38.33 -6.76
CA ASN A 187 -13.73 38.51 -6.86
C ASN A 187 -14.33 39.55 -5.88
N ARG A 188 -13.72 40.74 -5.80
CA ARG A 188 -14.28 41.89 -5.06
C ARG A 188 -15.31 42.60 -5.94
N ILE A 189 -16.59 42.28 -5.76
CA ILE A 189 -17.70 42.85 -6.53
C ILE A 189 -18.04 44.24 -5.98
N LYS A 190 -18.22 45.22 -6.88
CA LYS A 190 -18.65 46.58 -6.50
C LYS A 190 -20.11 46.60 -6.05
N ARG A 191 -20.48 47.49 -5.14
CA ARG A 191 -21.86 47.61 -4.62
C ARG A 191 -22.88 47.86 -5.73
N LYS A 192 -22.55 48.70 -6.71
CA LYS A 192 -23.41 48.95 -7.89
C LYS A 192 -23.65 47.69 -8.70
N THR A 193 -22.58 46.97 -9.02
CA THR A 193 -22.64 45.70 -9.76
C THR A 193 -23.42 44.65 -8.97
N LEU A 194 -23.22 44.57 -7.65
CA LEU A 194 -23.97 43.67 -6.77
C LEU A 194 -25.48 43.98 -6.77
N ALA A 195 -25.87 45.26 -6.83
CA ALA A 195 -27.27 45.69 -6.89
C ALA A 195 -27.92 45.47 -8.26
N GLU A 196 -27.15 45.58 -9.35
CA GLU A 196 -27.61 45.37 -10.73
C GLU A 196 -27.63 43.89 -11.13
N MET A 197 -26.84 43.06 -10.46
CA MET A 197 -26.82 41.63 -10.73
C MET A 197 -28.22 41.08 -10.47
N PRO A 198 -28.86 40.45 -11.49
CA PRO A 198 -30.12 39.76 -11.24
C PRO A 198 -29.85 38.76 -10.13
N ILE A 199 -30.82 38.61 -9.23
CA ILE A 199 -30.88 37.45 -8.34
C ILE A 199 -31.12 36.27 -9.28
N GLN A 200 -30.06 35.82 -9.96
CA GLN A 200 -30.06 34.61 -10.74
C GLN A 200 -30.37 33.55 -9.69
N SER A 201 -31.59 33.02 -9.73
CA SER A 201 -31.91 31.70 -9.20
C SER A 201 -31.02 30.73 -9.98
N TYR A 202 -29.76 30.64 -9.56
CA TYR A 202 -28.71 29.89 -10.22
C TYR A 202 -29.14 28.41 -10.15
N ALA A 203 -29.67 27.94 -11.28
CA ALA A 203 -30.09 26.60 -11.66
C ALA A 203 -30.37 25.56 -10.51
N PRO A 204 -31.59 25.02 -10.39
CA PRO A 204 -31.96 23.96 -9.43
C PRO A 204 -31.26 22.61 -9.65
N ASN A 205 -30.32 22.51 -10.61
CA ASN A 205 -29.53 21.31 -10.86
C ASN A 205 -28.21 21.28 -10.07
N SER A 206 -27.83 22.38 -9.43
CA SER A 206 -27.01 22.33 -8.22
C SER A 206 -27.98 22.47 -7.06
N GLY A 207 -28.25 21.38 -6.34
CA GLY A 207 -29.20 21.38 -5.23
C GLY A 207 -29.00 22.58 -4.30
N ALA A 208 -30.08 23.03 -3.68
CA ALA A 208 -30.17 24.20 -2.80
C ALA A 208 -29.11 24.29 -1.68
N ASP A 209 -28.31 23.22 -1.49
CA ASP A 209 -27.19 23.10 -0.56
C ASP A 209 -25.84 23.61 -1.11
N ALA A 210 -25.79 24.23 -2.30
CA ALA A 210 -24.54 24.75 -2.88
C ALA A 210 -23.85 25.84 -2.03
N TYR A 211 -24.56 26.41 -1.06
CA TYR A 211 -24.06 27.42 -0.11
C TYR A 211 -23.95 26.93 1.34
N SER A 212 -24.21 25.64 1.61
CA SER A 212 -23.71 25.01 2.84
C SER A 212 -22.19 24.89 2.69
N THR A 213 -21.48 25.87 3.23
CA THR A 213 -20.00 25.98 3.25
C THR A 213 -19.31 24.64 3.51
N SER A 214 -19.86 23.80 4.37
CA SER A 214 -19.25 22.52 4.73
C SER A 214 -18.98 21.55 3.56
N THR A 215 -19.90 21.36 2.62
CA THR A 215 -19.80 20.29 1.61
C THR A 215 -18.84 20.65 0.47
N THR A 216 -18.88 21.90 0.01
CA THR A 216 -17.96 22.43 -1.01
C THR A 216 -16.56 22.62 -0.44
N ASP A 217 -16.43 23.14 0.80
CA ASP A 217 -15.15 23.24 1.50
C ASP A 217 -14.53 21.86 1.71
N ASN A 218 -15.33 20.85 2.08
CA ASN A 218 -14.86 19.47 2.20
C ASN A 218 -14.32 18.92 0.86
N ALA A 219 -15.01 19.17 -0.26
CA ALA A 219 -14.56 18.71 -1.57
C ALA A 219 -13.23 19.37 -2.01
N THR A 220 -13.03 20.66 -1.73
CA THR A 220 -11.76 21.34 -2.00
C THR A 220 -10.64 20.84 -1.09
N LEU A 221 -10.91 20.63 0.20
CA LEU A 221 -9.97 20.02 1.16
C LEU A 221 -9.57 18.61 0.75
N GLU A 222 -10.50 17.80 0.25
CA GLU A 222 -10.21 16.49 -0.31
C GLU A 222 -9.27 16.56 -1.52
N ALA A 223 -9.45 17.54 -2.40
CA ALA A 223 -8.58 17.76 -3.54
C ALA A 223 -7.16 18.17 -3.11
N TYR A 224 -7.03 19.02 -2.08
CA TYR A 224 -5.73 19.37 -1.48
C TYR A 224 -5.06 18.17 -0.82
N ARG A 225 -5.79 17.39 -0.01
CA ARG A 225 -5.29 16.13 0.59
C ARG A 225 -4.83 15.13 -0.47
N LYS A 226 -5.54 15.06 -1.61
CA LYS A 226 -5.15 14.22 -2.74
C LYS A 226 -3.87 14.72 -3.40
N LEU A 227 -3.72 16.03 -3.57
CA LEU A 227 -2.49 16.64 -4.10
C LEU A 227 -1.29 16.36 -3.19
N GLU A 228 -1.45 16.52 -1.87
CA GLU A 228 -0.43 16.19 -0.88
C GLU A 228 0.01 14.72 -0.94
N LYS A 229 -0.96 13.79 -1.00
CA LYS A 229 -0.69 12.35 -1.19
C LYS A 229 0.07 12.05 -2.49
N LEU A 230 -0.19 12.81 -3.56
CA LEU A 230 0.54 12.65 -4.81
C LEU A 230 1.96 13.22 -4.74
N LEU A 231 2.17 14.32 -4.02
CA LEU A 231 3.51 14.89 -3.79
C LEU A 231 4.38 13.95 -2.95
N SER A 232 3.87 13.42 -1.85
CA SER A 232 4.61 12.43 -1.05
C SER A 232 4.91 11.17 -1.85
N LYS A 233 3.93 10.67 -2.63
CA LYS A 233 4.16 9.54 -3.52
C LYS A 233 5.21 9.84 -4.60
N LYS A 234 5.21 11.05 -5.16
CA LYS A 234 6.22 11.49 -6.13
C LYS A 234 7.62 11.39 -5.52
N GLU A 235 7.82 11.98 -4.34
CA GLU A 235 9.09 11.96 -3.61
C GLU A 235 9.58 10.54 -3.35
N THR A 236 8.69 9.66 -2.85
CA THR A 236 9.07 8.25 -2.61
C THR A 236 9.53 7.54 -3.89
N ILE A 237 8.87 7.80 -5.02
CA ILE A 237 9.26 7.18 -6.29
C ILE A 237 10.58 7.75 -6.80
N GLU A 238 10.80 9.07 -6.70
CA GLU A 238 12.06 9.71 -7.07
C GLU A 238 13.22 9.13 -6.26
N ASN A 239 13.05 8.98 -4.95
CA ASN A 239 14.05 8.34 -4.08
C ASN A 239 14.30 6.88 -4.49
N THR A 240 13.25 6.09 -4.73
CA THR A 240 13.42 4.69 -5.16
C THR A 240 14.09 4.55 -6.52
N ILE A 241 13.87 5.50 -7.45
CA ILE A 241 14.55 5.53 -8.75
C ILE A 241 16.04 5.78 -8.52
N ASN A 242 16.39 6.77 -7.70
CA ASN A 242 17.77 7.10 -7.36
C ASN A 242 18.48 5.90 -6.71
N ASP A 243 17.84 5.24 -5.73
CA ASP A 243 18.40 4.06 -5.05
C ASP A 243 18.70 2.91 -6.02
N VAL A 244 17.76 2.64 -6.94
CA VAL A 244 17.92 1.59 -7.96
C VAL A 244 18.98 1.97 -8.99
N GLU A 245 19.07 3.24 -9.40
CA GLU A 245 20.11 3.74 -10.30
C GLU A 245 21.49 3.64 -9.68
N VAL A 246 21.64 4.03 -8.41
CA VAL A 246 22.88 3.88 -7.63
C VAL A 246 23.26 2.41 -7.52
N ALA A 247 22.33 1.54 -7.13
CA ALA A 247 22.56 0.10 -7.06
C ALA A 247 23.03 -0.47 -8.41
N LEU A 248 22.40 -0.06 -9.51
CA LEU A 248 22.76 -0.50 -10.85
C LEU A 248 24.17 -0.02 -11.22
N GLN A 249 24.50 1.26 -11.00
CA GLN A 249 25.83 1.79 -11.26
C GLN A 249 26.91 1.07 -10.44
N LEU A 250 26.65 0.79 -9.16
CA LEU A 250 27.56 0.04 -8.30
C LEU A 250 27.77 -1.40 -8.78
N THR A 251 26.74 -2.02 -9.36
CA THR A 251 26.86 -3.38 -9.92
C THR A 251 27.55 -3.43 -11.28
N VAL A 252 27.37 -2.43 -12.14
CA VAL A 252 27.92 -2.39 -13.50
C VAL A 252 29.36 -1.88 -13.48
N SER A 253 29.60 -0.74 -12.84
CA SER A 253 30.87 0.00 -12.87
C SER A 253 31.76 -0.26 -11.67
N LYS A 254 31.57 -1.38 -10.96
CA LYS A 254 32.32 -1.72 -9.73
C LYS A 254 33.84 -1.50 -9.86
N ASP A 255 34.41 -1.89 -10.99
CA ASP A 255 35.86 -1.86 -11.22
C ASP A 255 36.40 -0.43 -11.47
N GLN A 256 35.51 0.50 -11.83
CA GLN A 256 35.79 1.91 -12.06
C GLN A 256 35.58 2.77 -10.82
N ILE A 257 35.08 2.22 -9.71
CA ILE A 257 34.87 2.97 -8.47
C ILE A 257 36.23 3.17 -7.78
N ASP A 258 36.48 4.39 -7.34
CA ASP A 258 37.66 4.79 -6.56
C ASP A 258 37.32 4.77 -5.06
N THR A 259 36.34 5.57 -4.65
CA THR A 259 35.89 5.66 -3.25
C THR A 259 34.38 5.82 -3.16
N ILE A 260 33.79 5.32 -2.05
CA ILE A 260 32.37 5.45 -1.73
C ILE A 260 32.27 6.13 -0.38
N GLU A 261 31.68 7.31 -0.33
CA GLU A 261 31.38 7.99 0.93
C GLU A 261 29.99 7.55 1.40
N ARG A 262 29.91 7.11 2.65
CA ARG A 262 28.66 6.64 3.27
C ARG A 262 28.28 7.52 4.45
N ASP A 263 26.99 7.73 4.63
CA ASP A 263 26.47 8.48 5.76
C ASP A 263 26.61 7.68 7.05
N LYS A 264 27.44 8.22 7.96
CA LYS A 264 27.74 7.60 9.26
C LYS A 264 26.56 7.69 10.24
N GLU A 265 25.52 8.44 9.94
CA GLU A 265 24.36 8.62 10.81
C GLU A 265 23.21 7.65 10.49
N SER A 266 23.26 6.97 9.34
CA SER A 266 22.25 5.97 8.98
C SER A 266 22.24 4.81 9.98
N THR A 267 21.06 4.42 10.45
CA THR A 267 20.86 3.25 11.32
C THR A 267 20.83 1.94 10.53
N ARG A 268 20.67 2.00 9.20
CA ARG A 268 20.61 0.84 8.30
C ARG A 268 21.97 0.47 7.71
N LYS A 269 23.04 0.54 8.51
CA LYS A 269 24.37 0.14 8.04
C LYS A 269 24.42 -1.36 7.80
N ASN A 270 25.08 -1.77 6.71
CA ASN A 270 25.53 -3.14 6.44
C ASN A 270 24.46 -4.19 6.07
N LEU A 271 23.23 -3.81 5.68
CA LEU A 271 22.36 -4.78 4.98
C LEU A 271 22.94 -5.06 3.58
N LYS A 272 23.21 -6.33 3.29
CA LYS A 272 23.78 -6.74 1.99
C LYS A 272 22.81 -6.40 0.85
N GLY A 273 23.15 -5.41 0.04
CA GLY A 273 22.34 -4.93 -1.09
C GLY A 273 21.48 -3.70 -0.78
N ASP A 274 21.56 -3.15 0.43
CA ASP A 274 21.04 -1.82 0.76
C ASP A 274 22.12 -0.78 0.44
N TYR A 275 21.75 0.24 -0.34
CA TYR A 275 22.62 1.35 -0.76
C TYR A 275 22.07 2.70 -0.33
N SER A 276 21.06 2.72 0.55
CA SER A 276 20.47 3.95 1.10
C SER A 276 21.44 4.75 1.98
N ASP A 277 22.54 4.15 2.42
CA ASP A 277 23.61 4.80 3.17
C ASP A 277 24.69 5.43 2.29
N VAL A 278 24.64 5.23 0.96
CA VAL A 278 25.63 5.76 0.03
C VAL A 278 25.33 7.22 -0.26
N LYS A 279 26.24 8.11 0.16
CA LYS A 279 26.11 9.56 -0.03
C LYS A 279 26.68 9.99 -1.37
N THR A 280 27.91 9.59 -1.66
CA THR A 280 28.60 9.93 -2.90
C THR A 280 29.44 8.75 -3.40
N ILE A 281 29.56 8.62 -4.72
CA ILE A 281 30.42 7.64 -5.38
C ILE A 281 31.41 8.40 -6.24
N LYS A 282 32.70 8.20 -5.98
CA LYS A 282 33.78 8.75 -6.79
C LYS A 282 34.30 7.67 -7.72
N PHE A 283 34.27 7.94 -9.01
CA PHE A 283 34.84 7.06 -10.04
C PHE A 283 36.30 7.45 -10.33
N LYS A 284 37.10 6.46 -10.74
CA LYS A 284 38.46 6.66 -11.24
C LYS A 284 38.43 7.63 -12.43
N LYS A 285 39.46 8.48 -12.53
CA LYS A 285 39.63 9.41 -13.65
C LYS A 285 40.14 8.68 -14.90
N GLU A 286 39.32 7.79 -15.43
CA GLU A 286 39.61 7.01 -16.63
C GLU A 286 38.52 7.26 -17.67
N ARG A 287 38.92 7.54 -18.92
CA ARG A 287 37.94 7.66 -20.00
C ARG A 287 37.41 6.27 -20.34
N LYS A 288 36.10 6.14 -20.52
CA LYS A 288 35.52 4.95 -21.14
C LYS A 288 36.20 4.78 -22.52
N ARG A 289 36.82 3.62 -22.73
CA ARG A 289 37.43 3.25 -24.01
C ARG A 289 36.35 3.06 -25.06
#